data_AF-A0A3D1RQ83-F1
#
_entry.id   AF-A0A3D1RQ83-F1
#
_cell.length_a   1.000
_cell.length_b   1.000
_cell.length_c   1.000
_cell.angle_alpha   90.00
_cell.angle_beta   90.00
_cell.angle_gamma   90.00
#
_symmetry.space_group_name_H-M   'P 1'
#
loop_
_entity.id
_entity.type
_entity.pdbx_description
1 polymer ?
#
loop_
_entity_poly.entity_id
_entity_poly.type
_entity_poly.pdbx_seq_one_letter_code
_entity_poly.pdbx_strand_id
1 'polypeptide(L)'
;MKKTVVLVNPTSGSGKGGRTWEKLQKSRPDLASTRVICCSALDQARGELTDTLSADVRRLIVIGGDGTFHSAADQLLASGLA
;
A
#
# COMPACT_ATOMS: atom_id res chain seq x y z
N MET A 1 -8.63 -8.07 -15.14
CA MET A 1 -8.36 -8.53 -13.76
C MET A 1 -8.46 -7.32 -12.84
N LYS A 2 -9.19 -7.42 -11.73
CA LYS A 2 -9.32 -6.33 -10.75
C LYS A 2 -7.95 -6.06 -10.12
N LYS A 3 -7.42 -4.82 -10.21
CA LYS A 3 -6.06 -4.51 -9.71
C LYS A 3 -6.06 -4.37 -8.20
N THR A 4 -5.08 -5.01 -7.55
CA THR A 4 -4.73 -4.80 -6.15
C THR A 4 -3.45 -3.99 -6.08
N VAL A 5 -3.44 -2.99 -5.21
CA VAL A 5 -2.27 -2.17 -4.89
C VAL A 5 -1.90 -2.44 -3.44
N VAL A 6 -0.61 -2.57 -3.16
CA VAL A 6 -0.08 -2.77 -1.80
C VAL A 6 0.81 -1.58 -1.46
N LEU A 7 0.49 -0.87 -0.40
CA LEU A 7 1.37 0.12 0.22
C LEU A 7 2.09 -0.52 1.40
N VAL A 8 3.42 -0.43 1.42
CA VAL A 8 4.26 -0.94 2.51
C VAL A 8 5.14 0.18 3.04
N ASN A 9 5.03 0.44 4.35
CA ASN A 9 6.04 1.20 5.08
C ASN A 9 7.04 0.21 5.72
N PRO A 10 8.24 0.02 5.14
CA PRO A 10 9.16 -1.00 5.60
C PRO A 10 9.68 -0.73 7.02
N THR A 11 9.76 0.53 7.45
CA THR A 11 10.31 0.92 8.77
C THR A 11 9.28 0.82 9.90
N SER A 12 7.99 0.70 9.57
CA SER A 12 6.91 0.61 10.56
C SER A 12 7.10 -0.54 11.55
N GLY A 13 6.75 -0.28 12.82
CA GLY A 13 6.88 -1.25 13.90
C GLY A 13 8.30 -1.79 14.09
N SER A 14 9.33 -0.95 13.95
CA SER A 14 10.75 -1.36 14.03
C SER A 14 11.13 -2.38 12.94
N GLY A 15 10.74 -2.07 11.69
CA GLY A 15 11.01 -2.94 10.54
C GLY A 15 10.02 -4.09 10.36
N LYS A 16 8.99 -4.21 11.22
CA LYS A 16 7.99 -5.27 11.12
C LYS A 16 7.14 -5.15 9.86
N GLY A 17 6.88 -3.94 9.36
CA GLY A 17 6.13 -3.73 8.11
C GLY A 17 6.74 -4.48 6.93
N GLY A 18 8.05 -4.29 6.69
CA GLY A 18 8.75 -4.99 5.62
C GLY A 18 8.72 -6.51 5.79
N ARG A 19 9.01 -7.01 7.00
CA ARG A 19 8.97 -8.46 7.30
C ARG A 19 7.57 -9.07 7.13
N THR A 20 6.52 -8.32 7.46
CA THR A 20 5.14 -8.76 7.24
C THR A 20 4.84 -8.88 5.76
N TRP A 21 5.24 -7.90 4.95
CA TRP A 21 5.07 -7.96 3.50
C TRP A 21 5.80 -9.16 2.88
N GLU A 22 7.06 -9.39 3.25
CA GLU A 22 7.83 -10.56 2.76
C GLU A 22 7.13 -11.89 3.06
N LYS A 23 6.58 -12.04 4.27
CA LYS A 23 5.82 -13.24 4.66
C LYS A 23 4.52 -13.37 3.86
N LEU A 24 3.83 -12.25 3.64
CA LEU A 24 2.58 -12.22 2.88
C LEU A 24 2.83 -12.62 1.41
N GLN A 25 3.86 -12.03 0.78
CA GLN A 25 4.22 -12.32 -0.61
C GLN A 25 4.59 -13.79 -0.81
N LYS A 26 5.31 -14.40 0.15
CA LYS A 26 5.66 -15.83 0.10
C LYS A 26 4.45 -16.76 0.27
N SER A 27 3.45 -16.35 1.05
CA SER A 27 2.28 -17.18 1.35
C SER A 27 1.08 -16.94 0.40
N ARG A 28 1.13 -15.88 -0.40
CA ARG A 28 0.05 -15.46 -1.31
C ARG A 28 0.62 -15.20 -2.71
N PRO A 29 0.74 -16.23 -3.55
CA PRO A 29 1.23 -16.10 -4.92
C PRO A 29 0.40 -15.12 -5.77
N ASP A 30 -0.88 -14.96 -5.45
CA ASP A 30 -1.78 -13.99 -6.08
C ASP A 30 -1.35 -12.52 -5.86
N LEU A 31 -0.59 -12.25 -4.80
CA LEU A 31 -0.01 -10.93 -4.53
C LEU A 31 1.33 -10.70 -5.22
N ALA A 32 1.97 -11.75 -5.76
CA ALA A 32 3.28 -11.62 -6.41
C ALA A 32 3.25 -10.71 -7.65
N SER A 33 2.12 -10.66 -8.35
CA SER A 33 1.91 -9.84 -9.56
C SER A 33 1.25 -8.48 -9.26
N THR A 34 1.05 -8.14 -7.98
CA THR A 34 0.39 -6.88 -7.60
C THR A 34 1.35 -5.70 -7.61
N ARG A 35 0.82 -4.48 -7.83
CA ARG A 35 1.61 -3.26 -7.76
C ARG A 35 1.93 -2.98 -6.29
N VAL A 36 3.22 -2.94 -5.96
CA VAL A 36 3.71 -2.63 -4.62
C VAL A 36 4.36 -1.25 -4.62
N ILE A 37 3.91 -0.42 -3.69
CA ILE A 37 4.51 0.88 -3.36
C ILE A 37 5.22 0.67 -2.03
N CYS A 38 6.55 0.67 -2.03
CA CYS A 38 7.37 0.45 -0.84
C CYS A 38 8.15 1.73 -0.51
N CYS A 39 7.67 2.49 0.48
CA CYS A 39 8.23 3.80 0.81
C CYS A 39 8.27 3.98 2.34
N SER A 40 9.38 4.51 2.86
CA SER A 40 9.49 4.88 4.27
C SER A 40 9.04 6.31 4.56
N ALA A 41 8.99 7.17 3.53
CA ALA A 41 8.53 8.56 3.64
C ALA A 41 7.06 8.68 3.21
N LEU A 42 6.25 9.35 4.04
CA LEU A 42 4.81 9.49 3.78
C LEU A 42 4.51 10.34 2.53
N ASP A 43 5.28 11.39 2.26
CA ASP A 43 5.06 12.23 1.08
C ASP A 43 5.33 11.49 -0.24
N GLN A 44 6.36 10.65 -0.26
CA GLN A 44 6.61 9.77 -1.40
C GLN A 44 5.46 8.77 -1.60
N ALA A 45 5.01 8.13 -0.51
CA ALA A 45 3.89 7.20 -0.55
C ALA A 45 2.60 7.85 -1.09
N ARG A 46 2.36 9.12 -0.72
CA ARG A 46 1.21 9.89 -1.21
C ARG A 46 1.29 10.14 -2.71
N GLY A 47 2.43 10.62 -3.21
CA GLY A 47 2.61 10.85 -4.65
C GLY A 47 2.40 9.58 -5.46
N GLU A 48 3.04 8.47 -5.06
CA GLU A 48 2.88 7.19 -5.76
C GLU A 48 1.45 6.64 -5.68
N LEU A 49 0.75 6.84 -4.55
CA LEU A 49 -0.66 6.46 -4.42
C LEU A 49 -1.54 7.26 -5.35
N THR A 50 -1.37 8.58 -5.43
CA THR A 50 -2.14 9.44 -6.34
C THR A 50 -1.99 8.99 -7.80
N ASP A 51 -0.77 8.67 -8.22
CA ASP A 51 -0.49 8.23 -9.59
C ASP A 51 -1.01 6.81 -9.88
N THR A 52 -1.17 5.98 -8.85
CA THR A 52 -1.56 4.58 -8.99
C THR A 52 -3.07 4.37 -8.81
N LEU A 53 -3.70 5.12 -7.91
CA LEU A 53 -5.12 5.01 -7.62
C LEU A 53 -5.94 5.44 -8.83
N SER A 54 -6.76 4.52 -9.31
CA SER A 54 -7.63 4.71 -10.48
C SER A 54 -8.86 3.84 -10.32
N ALA A 55 -9.89 4.07 -11.14
CA ALA A 55 -11.13 3.30 -11.11
C ALA A 55 -10.96 1.77 -11.35
N ASP A 56 -9.80 1.34 -11.87
CA ASP A 56 -9.46 -0.07 -12.10
C ASP A 56 -8.86 -0.76 -10.85
N VAL A 57 -8.44 0.03 -9.85
CA VAL A 57 -8.00 -0.48 -8.54
C VAL A 57 -9.23 -0.83 -7.72
N ARG A 58 -9.28 -2.07 -7.22
CA ARG A 58 -10.43 -2.60 -6.45
C ARG A 58 -10.08 -2.94 -5.00
N ARG A 59 -8.79 -2.91 -4.68
CA ARG A 59 -8.28 -3.24 -3.36
C ARG A 59 -6.97 -2.50 -3.13
N LEU A 60 -6.93 -1.76 -2.03
CA LEU A 60 -5.70 -1.21 -1.46
C LEU A 60 -5.40 -1.99 -0.18
N ILE A 61 -4.22 -2.59 -0.10
CA ILE A 61 -3.71 -3.25 1.10
C ILE A 61 -2.65 -2.33 1.70
N VAL A 62 -2.77 -2.00 2.98
CA VAL A 62 -1.80 -1.12 3.67
C VAL A 62 -1.08 -1.92 4.74
N ILE A 63 0.25 -1.95 4.67
CA ILE A 63 1.13 -2.59 5.65
C ILE A 63 2.00 -1.51 6.28
N GLY A 64 1.60 -1.06 7.46
CA GLY A 64 2.24 0.04 8.16
C GLY A 64 1.70 0.21 9.57
N GLY A 65 2.08 1.32 10.22
CA GLY A 65 1.39 1.79 11.44
C GLY A 65 0.25 2.75 11.10
N ASP A 66 -0.37 3.32 12.13
CA ASP A 66 -1.54 4.19 11.97
C ASP A 66 -1.27 5.41 11.09
N GLY A 67 -0.08 6.01 11.16
CA GLY A 67 0.28 7.12 10.27
C GLY A 67 0.34 6.73 8.78
N THR A 68 0.72 5.49 8.47
CA THR A 68 0.69 4.96 7.10
C THR A 68 -0.74 4.68 6.66
N PHE A 69 -1.57 4.13 7.53
CA PHE A 69 -2.99 3.90 7.27
C PHE A 69 -3.75 5.21 7.06
N HIS A 70 -3.59 6.18 7.95
CA HIS A 70 -4.21 7.50 7.89
C HIS A 70 -3.88 8.20 6.56
N SER A 71 -2.60 8.27 6.19
CA SER A 71 -2.17 8.86 4.92
C SER A 71 -2.80 8.17 3.71
N ALA A 72 -2.86 6.83 3.70
CA ALA A 72 -3.47 6.06 2.62
C ALA A 72 -4.99 6.27 2.53
N ALA A 73 -5.67 6.32 3.68
CA ALA A 73 -7.11 6.58 3.76
C ALA A 73 -7.44 7.99 3.25
N ASP A 74 -6.67 9.00 3.65
CA ASP A 74 -6.82 10.37 3.18
C ASP A 74 -6.67 10.47 1.66
N GLN A 75 -5.68 9.77 1.07
CA GLN A 75 -5.54 9.75 -0.40
C GLN A 75 -6.69 9.02 -1.10
N LEU A 76 -7.17 7.91 -0.54
CA LEU A 76 -8.31 7.20 -1.09
C LEU A 76 -9.57 8.08 -1.10
N LEU A 77 -9.84 8.78 0.00
CA LEU A 77 -10.95 9.72 0.11
C LEU A 77 -10.78 10.90 -0.86
N ALA A 78 -9.59 11.48 -0.95
CA ALA A 78 -9.30 12.60 -1.86
C ALA A 78 -9.45 12.21 -3.34
N SER A 79 -9.19 10.95 -3.70
CA SER A 79 -9.37 10.44 -5.06
C SER A 79 -10.84 10.26 -5.46
N GLY A 80 -11.78 10.28 -4.51
CA GLY A 80 -13.20 10.00 -4.75
C GLY A 80 -13.51 8.54 -5.11
N LEU A 81 -12.57 7.62 -4.85
CA LEU A 81 -12.69 6.18 -5.14
C LEU A 81 -13.10 5.34 -3.92
N ALA A 82 -13.39 6.00 -2.79
CA ALA A 82 -13.83 5.37 -1.55
C ALA A 82 -15.29 4.89 -1.60
#